data_AF-A0A7S3AY96-F1
#
_entry.id   AF-A0A7S3AY96-F1
#
_cell.length_a   1.000
_cell.length_b   1.000
_cell.length_c   1.000
_cell.angle_alpha   90.00
_cell.angle_beta   90.00
_cell.angle_gamma   90.00
#
_symmetry.space_group_name_H-M   'P 1'
#
loop_
_entity.id
_entity.type
_entity.pdbx_description
1 polymer ?
#
loop_
_entity_poly.entity_id
_entity_poly.type
_entity_poly.pdbx_seq_one_letter_code
_entity_poly.pdbx_strand_id
1 'polypeptide(L)'
;ALERGEAVAIEEVVNNRNRSVGAMLSNEVSKRYGGAGLPPGTVNVRLRGHTGQSFGFTLARGITLEVQGDANDGCGKGLSGGEIIVYPDADALGPSFVAEENVVVGNVALYGATSGSAFFRGKGGERFCVRNSGALAVVEGIGDHGCEYMTGGRMVCLGETGINFAAGMSGGIAYIYDPQGAFPPRCNMEMVGLEPVEAEEEVAQLRGILEAHHAKTGSAVAGGGV
;
A
#
# COMPACT_ATOMS: atom_id res chain seq x y z
N ALA A 1 7.98 13.83 -19.53
CA ALA A 1 7.25 14.01 -18.27
C ALA A 1 7.19 15.47 -17.78
N LEU A 2 8.23 16.01 -17.12
CA LEU A 2 8.08 17.27 -16.36
C LEU A 2 7.92 18.56 -17.18
N GLU A 3 8.36 18.58 -18.43
CA GLU A 3 8.23 19.76 -19.30
C GLU A 3 6.99 19.70 -20.20
N ARG A 4 6.73 18.51 -20.76
CA ARG A 4 5.70 18.30 -21.81
C ARG A 4 4.50 17.47 -21.36
N GLY A 5 4.48 16.96 -20.13
CA GLY A 5 3.43 16.04 -19.66
C GLY A 5 3.45 14.65 -20.30
N GLU A 6 4.44 14.35 -21.13
CA GLU A 6 4.54 13.05 -21.82
C GLU A 6 4.90 11.92 -20.86
N ALA A 7 4.28 10.76 -21.08
CA ALA A 7 4.53 9.54 -20.31
C ALA A 7 5.99 9.09 -20.44
N VAL A 8 6.59 8.69 -19.33
CA VAL A 8 7.93 8.10 -19.27
C VAL A 8 7.92 6.83 -18.45
N ALA A 9 8.76 5.87 -18.85
CA ALA A 9 9.04 4.65 -18.12
C ALA A 9 10.53 4.60 -17.77
N ILE A 10 10.86 4.26 -16.53
CA ILE A 10 12.21 4.13 -16.02
C ILE A 10 12.33 2.74 -15.40
N GLU A 11 13.37 1.98 -15.76
CA GLU A 11 13.64 0.65 -15.21
C GLU A 11 15.05 0.64 -14.61
N GLU A 12 15.18 0.34 -13.32
CA GLU A 12 16.45 0.40 -12.59
C GLU A 12 16.55 -0.69 -11.52
N VAL A 13 17.78 -0.95 -11.05
CA VAL A 13 18.02 -1.83 -9.89
C VAL A 13 18.17 -0.98 -8.63
N VAL A 14 17.61 -1.46 -7.52
CA VAL A 14 17.66 -0.78 -6.22
C VAL A 14 18.20 -1.71 -5.13
N ASN A 15 18.89 -1.13 -4.14
CA ASN A 15 19.29 -1.82 -2.92
C ASN A 15 18.97 -0.99 -1.67
N ASN A 16 19.12 -1.60 -0.50
CA ASN A 16 18.69 -1.03 0.78
C ASN A 16 19.41 0.29 1.16
N ARG A 17 20.49 0.68 0.47
CA ARG A 17 21.17 1.96 0.65
C ARG A 17 20.45 3.10 -0.10
N ASN A 18 19.67 2.78 -1.12
CA ASN A 18 18.84 3.73 -1.85
C ASN A 18 17.59 4.07 -1.02
N ARG A 19 17.71 5.09 -0.18
CA ARG A 19 16.62 5.58 0.69
C ARG A 19 15.82 6.67 0.01
N SER A 20 14.54 6.80 0.38
CA SER A 20 13.66 7.87 -0.10
C SER A 20 13.55 7.98 -1.63
N VAL A 21 13.65 6.85 -2.33
CA VAL A 21 13.50 6.81 -3.79
C VAL A 21 12.12 7.39 -4.16
N GLY A 22 12.12 8.29 -5.15
CA GLY A 22 10.93 9.02 -5.58
C GLY A 22 10.74 10.39 -4.90
N ALA A 23 11.35 10.66 -3.74
CA ALA A 23 11.10 11.92 -3.02
C ALA A 23 11.53 13.17 -3.80
N MET A 24 12.72 13.13 -4.43
CA MET A 24 13.19 14.25 -5.27
C MET A 24 12.31 14.44 -6.51
N LEU A 25 11.91 13.35 -7.17
CA LEU A 25 11.00 13.40 -8.31
C LEU A 25 9.64 13.98 -7.91
N SER A 26 9.09 13.54 -6.78
CA SER A 26 7.84 14.06 -6.22
C SER A 26 7.91 15.57 -5.95
N ASN A 27 9.03 16.04 -5.39
CA ASN A 27 9.27 17.46 -5.18
C ASN A 27 9.28 18.26 -6.49
N GLU A 28 9.92 17.73 -7.54
CA GLU A 28 9.96 18.38 -8.85
C GLU A 28 8.59 18.43 -9.53
N VAL A 29 7.74 17.40 -9.36
CA VAL A 29 6.33 17.43 -9.79
C VAL A 29 5.55 18.48 -8.99
N SER A 30 5.69 18.46 -7.67
CA SER A 30 4.95 19.35 -6.77
C SER A 30 5.29 20.83 -7.00
N LYS A 31 6.56 21.16 -7.26
CA LYS A 31 6.99 22.53 -7.61
C LYS A 31 6.34 23.06 -8.88
N ARG A 32 6.09 22.20 -9.87
CA ARG A 32 5.56 22.60 -11.18
C ARG A 32 4.04 22.56 -11.25
N TYR A 33 3.42 21.57 -10.61
CA TYR A 33 2.01 21.26 -10.79
C TYR A 33 1.19 21.36 -9.48
N GLY A 34 1.82 21.64 -8.35
CA GLY A 34 1.17 21.70 -7.05
C GLY A 34 0.47 20.38 -6.69
N GLY A 35 -0.61 20.47 -5.92
CA GLY A 35 -1.41 19.30 -5.53
C GLY A 35 -2.17 18.64 -6.68
N ALA A 36 -2.35 19.33 -7.82
CA ALA A 36 -2.97 18.72 -9.00
C ALA A 36 -2.08 17.63 -9.59
N GLY A 37 -0.75 17.76 -9.45
CA GLY A 37 0.24 16.81 -9.94
C GLY A 37 0.17 16.60 -11.45
N LEU A 38 0.65 15.43 -11.90
CA LEU A 38 0.56 14.99 -13.28
C LEU A 38 -0.66 14.08 -13.48
N PRO A 39 -1.14 13.92 -14.74
CA PRO A 39 -2.08 12.86 -15.06
C PRO A 39 -1.58 11.48 -14.56
N PRO A 40 -2.46 10.58 -14.07
CA PRO A 40 -2.08 9.23 -13.66
C PRO A 40 -1.25 8.51 -14.73
N GLY A 41 -0.20 7.79 -14.33
CA GLY A 41 0.67 7.03 -15.24
C GLY A 41 1.64 7.87 -16.09
N THR A 42 1.81 9.17 -15.81
CA THR A 42 2.78 10.00 -16.54
C THR A 42 4.22 9.61 -16.24
N VAL A 43 4.53 9.19 -15.02
CA VAL A 43 5.87 8.72 -14.66
C VAL A 43 5.75 7.34 -14.03
N ASN A 44 6.25 6.31 -14.72
CA ASN A 44 6.28 4.95 -14.22
C ASN A 44 7.73 4.55 -13.96
N VAL A 45 8.05 4.22 -12.71
CA VAL A 45 9.38 3.75 -12.33
C VAL A 45 9.25 2.32 -11.85
N ARG A 46 9.87 1.39 -12.56
CA ARG A 46 9.97 -0.02 -12.19
C ARG A 46 11.34 -0.30 -11.64
N LEU A 47 11.37 -0.90 -10.47
CA LEU A 47 12.60 -1.22 -9.76
C LEU A 47 12.67 -2.73 -9.53
N ARG A 48 13.89 -3.26 -9.53
CA ARG A 48 14.15 -4.63 -9.09
C ARG A 48 15.13 -4.62 -7.92
N GLY A 49 14.82 -5.37 -6.86
CA GLY A 49 15.67 -5.49 -5.67
C GLY A 49 15.00 -4.97 -4.38
N HIS A 50 15.81 -4.53 -3.43
CA HIS A 50 15.36 -4.23 -2.06
C HIS A 50 15.40 -2.73 -1.81
N THR A 51 14.28 -2.06 -1.56
CA THR A 51 14.32 -0.60 -1.36
C THR A 51 14.81 -0.24 0.04
N GLY A 52 15.56 0.86 0.16
CA GLY A 52 15.85 1.45 1.47
C GLY A 52 14.61 2.04 2.14
N GLN A 53 14.79 2.57 3.36
CA GLN A 53 13.73 3.22 4.12
C GLN A 53 13.09 4.39 3.37
N SER A 54 11.82 4.66 3.69
CA SER A 54 11.03 5.79 3.16
C SER A 54 10.83 5.76 1.64
N PHE A 55 10.82 4.58 1.03
CA PHE A 55 10.45 4.42 -0.38
C PHE A 55 9.13 5.11 -0.72
N GLY A 56 9.09 5.95 -1.76
CA GLY A 56 7.88 6.69 -2.11
C GLY A 56 7.45 7.74 -1.07
N PHE A 57 8.39 8.27 -0.27
CA PHE A 57 8.10 9.37 0.65
C PHE A 57 7.45 10.55 -0.09
N THR A 58 6.29 10.95 0.39
CA THR A 58 5.45 12.04 -0.15
C THR A 58 5.22 11.96 -1.66
N LEU A 59 5.06 10.75 -2.22
CA LEU A 59 4.94 10.54 -3.66
C LEU A 59 3.70 11.25 -4.25
N ALA A 60 3.96 12.16 -5.19
CA ALA A 60 2.96 13.01 -5.83
C ALA A 60 2.15 12.28 -6.90
N ARG A 61 0.94 12.80 -7.14
CA ARG A 61 0.05 12.33 -8.20
C ARG A 61 0.70 12.32 -9.58
N GLY A 62 0.46 11.21 -10.28
CA GLY A 62 0.97 10.94 -11.63
C GLY A 62 2.31 10.20 -11.65
N ILE A 63 2.87 9.89 -10.49
CA ILE A 63 4.02 8.99 -10.35
C ILE A 63 3.55 7.63 -9.83
N THR A 64 3.94 6.57 -10.52
CA THR A 64 3.83 5.18 -10.08
C THR A 64 5.24 4.66 -9.80
N LEU A 65 5.46 4.17 -8.58
CA LEU A 65 6.65 3.43 -8.19
C LEU A 65 6.29 1.96 -8.01
N GLU A 66 6.90 1.10 -8.81
CA GLU A 66 6.74 -0.34 -8.78
C GLU A 66 8.07 -0.97 -8.38
N VAL A 67 8.06 -1.91 -7.44
CA VAL A 67 9.25 -2.71 -7.09
C VAL A 67 8.93 -4.20 -7.11
N GLN A 68 9.70 -4.92 -7.92
CA GLN A 68 9.84 -6.37 -7.86
C GLN A 68 10.95 -6.69 -6.83
N GLY A 69 10.54 -7.07 -5.63
CA GLY A 69 11.38 -7.31 -4.46
C GLY A 69 10.63 -6.96 -3.17
N ASP A 70 11.24 -6.14 -2.31
CA ASP A 70 10.64 -5.69 -1.05
C ASP A 70 10.96 -4.23 -0.72
N ALA A 71 10.23 -3.69 0.25
CA ALA A 71 10.41 -2.34 0.75
C ALA A 71 10.63 -2.29 2.26
N ASN A 72 11.66 -1.57 2.70
CA ASN A 72 11.91 -1.32 4.13
C ASN A 72 10.91 -0.32 4.75
N ASP A 73 11.08 -0.05 6.05
CA ASP A 73 10.22 0.81 6.85
C ASP A 73 9.89 2.17 6.23
N GLY A 74 8.68 2.66 6.52
CA GLY A 74 8.22 3.97 6.10
C GLY A 74 7.90 4.07 4.60
N CYS A 75 7.77 2.92 3.91
CA CYS A 75 7.27 2.88 2.54
C CYS A 75 5.94 3.66 2.42
N GLY A 76 5.85 4.58 1.46
CA GLY A 76 4.70 5.45 1.25
C GLY A 76 4.40 6.43 2.39
N LYS A 77 5.36 6.70 3.29
CA LYS A 77 5.18 7.72 4.34
C LYS A 77 4.79 9.06 3.71
N GLY A 78 3.66 9.60 4.14
CA GLY A 78 3.08 10.84 3.63
C GLY A 78 2.59 10.77 2.18
N LEU A 79 2.21 9.58 1.66
CA LEU A 79 1.71 9.40 0.30
C LEU A 79 0.70 10.50 -0.10
N SER A 80 0.92 11.09 -1.27
CA SER A 80 0.25 12.33 -1.71
C SER A 80 -0.25 12.21 -3.15
N GLY A 81 -0.98 11.13 -3.42
CA GLY A 81 -1.67 10.92 -4.69
C GLY A 81 -0.91 10.07 -5.71
N GLY A 82 0.35 9.73 -5.43
CA GLY A 82 1.10 8.74 -6.21
C GLY A 82 0.61 7.31 -5.96
N GLU A 83 1.16 6.38 -6.73
CA GLU A 83 0.88 4.95 -6.62
C GLU A 83 2.14 4.17 -6.27
N ILE A 84 2.03 3.22 -5.33
CA ILE A 84 3.10 2.32 -4.92
C ILE A 84 2.67 0.88 -5.15
N ILE A 85 3.53 0.08 -5.78
CA ILE A 85 3.30 -1.34 -6.04
C ILE A 85 4.55 -2.09 -5.57
N VAL A 86 4.37 -3.07 -4.67
CA VAL A 86 5.47 -3.88 -4.12
C VAL A 86 5.04 -5.34 -4.21
N TYR A 87 5.83 -6.15 -4.91
CA TYR A 87 5.61 -7.59 -4.97
C TYR A 87 6.93 -8.35 -5.03
N PRO A 88 6.96 -9.61 -4.55
CA PRO A 88 8.20 -10.38 -4.45
C PRO A 88 8.79 -10.72 -5.82
N ASP A 89 10.11 -10.85 -5.88
CA ASP A 89 10.83 -11.30 -7.06
C ASP A 89 10.71 -12.82 -7.21
N ALA A 90 9.69 -13.26 -7.95
CA ALA A 90 9.37 -14.68 -8.13
C ALA A 90 10.56 -15.51 -8.68
N ASP A 91 11.38 -14.92 -9.54
CA ASP A 91 12.56 -15.60 -10.12
C ASP A 91 13.64 -15.85 -9.06
N ALA A 92 13.75 -14.98 -8.06
CA ALA A 92 14.75 -15.07 -7.00
C ALA A 92 14.34 -16.01 -5.86
N LEU A 93 13.03 -16.18 -5.62
CA LEU A 93 12.51 -16.83 -4.40
C LEU A 93 12.11 -18.30 -4.60
N GLY A 94 12.00 -18.77 -5.84
CA GLY A 94 11.75 -20.17 -6.17
C GLY A 94 10.28 -20.61 -6.01
N PRO A 95 9.93 -21.83 -6.44
CA PRO A 95 8.54 -22.27 -6.60
C PRO A 95 7.80 -22.55 -5.30
N SER A 96 8.50 -22.66 -4.17
CA SER A 96 7.90 -22.90 -2.85
C SER A 96 7.62 -21.61 -2.07
N PHE A 97 7.93 -20.45 -2.63
CA PHE A 97 7.70 -19.17 -1.96
C PHE A 97 6.23 -18.76 -2.03
N VAL A 98 5.62 -18.56 -0.86
CA VAL A 98 4.23 -18.12 -0.71
C VAL A 98 4.25 -16.67 -0.25
N ALA A 99 3.79 -15.75 -1.10
CA ALA A 99 3.97 -14.32 -0.87
C ALA A 99 3.20 -13.83 0.37
N GLU A 100 1.96 -14.29 0.50
CA GLU A 100 1.02 -13.96 1.56
C GLU A 100 1.47 -14.48 2.95
N GLU A 101 2.46 -15.37 3.01
CA GLU A 101 3.06 -15.85 4.27
C GLU A 101 4.29 -15.04 4.69
N ASN A 102 4.85 -14.19 3.82
CA ASN A 102 6.14 -13.54 3.98
C ASN A 102 6.05 -12.01 3.99
N VAL A 103 6.98 -11.36 4.69
CA VAL A 103 7.01 -9.89 4.77
C VAL A 103 7.53 -9.29 3.46
N VAL A 104 6.77 -8.35 2.89
CA VAL A 104 7.14 -7.61 1.66
C VAL A 104 7.35 -6.12 1.93
N VAL A 105 6.78 -5.59 3.03
CA VAL A 105 6.96 -4.20 3.43
C VAL A 105 7.18 -4.08 4.94
N GLY A 106 8.14 -3.25 5.34
CA GLY A 106 8.48 -3.00 6.74
C GLY A 106 7.42 -2.24 7.54
N ASN A 107 7.86 -1.73 8.69
CA ASN A 107 7.00 -1.05 9.66
C ASN A 107 6.57 0.35 9.18
N VAL A 108 5.47 0.85 9.75
CA VAL A 108 5.05 2.26 9.62
C VAL A 108 4.80 2.64 8.15
N ALA A 109 4.42 1.67 7.31
CA ALA A 109 4.05 1.90 5.93
C ALA A 109 2.81 2.81 5.87
N LEU A 110 2.82 3.75 4.92
CA LEU A 110 1.75 4.73 4.69
C LEU A 110 1.48 5.67 5.88
N TYR A 111 2.49 5.89 6.72
CA TYR A 111 2.35 6.82 7.84
C TYR A 111 1.92 8.21 7.38
N GLY A 112 0.73 8.64 7.82
CA GLY A 112 0.22 9.99 7.53
C GLY A 112 -0.15 10.20 6.07
N ALA A 113 -0.37 9.11 5.31
CA ALA A 113 -0.81 9.20 3.93
C ALA A 113 -2.11 10.01 3.81
N THR A 114 -2.24 10.82 2.77
CA THR A 114 -3.39 11.73 2.57
C THR A 114 -4.20 11.40 1.33
N SER A 115 -3.59 10.79 0.32
CA SER A 115 -4.22 10.31 -0.90
C SER A 115 -3.27 9.38 -1.65
N GLY A 116 -3.76 8.72 -2.69
CA GLY A 116 -2.97 7.77 -3.49
C GLY A 116 -3.34 6.33 -3.21
N SER A 117 -2.64 5.41 -3.88
CA SER A 117 -2.88 3.96 -3.79
C SER A 117 -1.58 3.22 -3.50
N ALA A 118 -1.67 2.14 -2.73
CA ALA A 118 -0.54 1.25 -2.48
C ALA A 118 -0.97 -0.22 -2.46
N PHE A 119 -0.23 -1.06 -3.17
CA PHE A 119 -0.54 -2.48 -3.35
C PHE A 119 0.69 -3.31 -2.95
N PHE A 120 0.54 -4.15 -1.93
CA PHE A 120 1.61 -4.97 -1.35
C PHE A 120 1.24 -6.45 -1.44
N ARG A 121 1.96 -7.22 -2.26
CA ARG A 121 1.77 -8.69 -2.32
C ARG A 121 2.66 -9.35 -1.27
N GLY A 122 2.10 -9.51 -0.09
CA GLY A 122 2.72 -10.10 1.08
C GLY A 122 2.36 -9.34 2.36
N LYS A 123 3.01 -9.70 3.46
CA LYS A 123 2.75 -9.11 4.78
C LYS A 123 3.44 -7.77 4.95
N GLY A 124 2.73 -6.84 5.59
CA GLY A 124 3.28 -5.61 6.14
C GLY A 124 3.73 -5.79 7.59
N GLY A 125 4.67 -4.93 8.02
CA GLY A 125 5.12 -4.87 9.41
C GLY A 125 4.08 -4.26 10.36
N GLU A 126 4.57 -3.83 11.52
CA GLU A 126 3.79 -3.14 12.55
C GLU A 126 3.38 -1.74 12.12
N ARG A 127 2.29 -1.22 12.70
CA ARG A 127 1.78 0.14 12.48
C ARG A 127 1.51 0.45 11.02
N PHE A 128 1.11 -0.56 10.25
CA PHE A 128 0.69 -0.40 8.87
C PHE A 128 -0.51 0.57 8.79
N CYS A 129 -0.45 1.55 7.90
CA CYS A 129 -1.46 2.62 7.76
C CYS A 129 -1.67 3.49 9.02
N VAL A 130 -0.68 3.60 9.90
CA VAL A 130 -0.78 4.51 11.06
C VAL A 130 -1.04 5.94 10.58
N ARG A 131 -2.06 6.61 11.12
CA ARG A 131 -2.50 7.96 10.73
C ARG A 131 -2.84 8.12 9.25
N ASN A 132 -3.19 7.05 8.53
CA ASN A 132 -3.73 7.18 7.17
C ASN A 132 -4.97 8.09 7.21
N SER A 133 -5.01 9.06 6.31
CA SER A 133 -6.02 10.13 6.27
C SER A 133 -6.67 10.23 4.88
N GLY A 134 -6.38 9.31 3.95
CA GLY A 134 -7.04 9.32 2.65
C GLY A 134 -6.45 8.41 1.56
N ALA A 135 -5.39 7.64 1.82
CA ALA A 135 -4.87 6.68 0.85
C ALA A 135 -5.67 5.36 0.85
N LEU A 136 -5.67 4.70 -0.31
CA LEU A 136 -6.08 3.31 -0.47
C LEU A 136 -4.85 2.40 -0.29
N ALA A 137 -4.97 1.34 0.49
CA ALA A 137 -3.95 0.33 0.65
C ALA A 137 -4.53 -1.09 0.53
N VAL A 138 -3.80 -2.00 -0.11
CA VAL A 138 -4.10 -3.44 -0.14
C VAL A 138 -2.85 -4.21 0.26
N VAL A 139 -2.98 -5.14 1.21
CA VAL A 139 -1.88 -5.94 1.77
C VAL A 139 -2.39 -7.35 2.14
N GLU A 140 -1.51 -8.35 2.19
CA GLU A 140 -1.89 -9.76 2.42
C GLU A 140 -1.69 -10.23 3.87
N GLY A 141 -1.60 -9.28 4.80
CA GLY A 141 -1.42 -9.52 6.22
C GLY A 141 -0.60 -8.40 6.86
N ILE A 142 -0.75 -8.15 8.15
CA ILE A 142 -0.06 -7.06 8.85
C ILE A 142 0.31 -7.42 10.28
N GLY A 143 1.32 -6.75 10.82
CA GLY A 143 1.68 -6.84 12.24
C GLY A 143 0.73 -6.06 13.16
N ASP A 144 1.20 -5.80 14.37
CA ASP A 144 0.43 -5.13 15.43
C ASP A 144 0.15 -3.66 15.10
N HIS A 145 -0.91 -3.11 15.73
CA HIS A 145 -1.26 -1.69 15.64
C HIS A 145 -1.61 -1.22 14.21
N GLY A 146 -2.16 -2.11 13.39
CA GLY A 146 -2.67 -1.74 12.08
C GLY A 146 -3.74 -0.65 12.17
N CYS A 147 -3.72 0.31 11.24
CA CYS A 147 -4.66 1.43 11.18
C CYS A 147 -4.74 2.31 12.44
N GLU A 148 -3.73 2.26 13.32
CA GLU A 148 -3.67 3.09 14.52
C GLU A 148 -3.81 4.58 14.13
N TYR A 149 -4.71 5.31 14.79
CA TYR A 149 -5.01 6.72 14.52
C TYR A 149 -5.42 7.05 13.07
N MET A 150 -5.91 6.09 12.29
CA MET A 150 -6.45 6.34 10.95
C MET A 150 -7.65 7.29 11.03
N THR A 151 -7.69 8.29 10.15
CA THR A 151 -8.73 9.34 10.10
C THR A 151 -9.46 9.40 8.75
N GLY A 152 -9.00 8.63 7.76
CA GLY A 152 -9.60 8.58 6.43
C GLY A 152 -8.88 7.60 5.52
N GLY A 153 -9.45 7.38 4.33
CA GLY A 153 -8.92 6.43 3.35
C GLY A 153 -9.53 5.04 3.49
N ARG A 154 -8.93 4.08 2.79
CA ARG A 154 -9.35 2.68 2.76
C ARG A 154 -8.16 1.76 2.91
N MET A 155 -8.30 0.69 3.70
CA MET A 155 -7.28 -0.34 3.84
C MET A 155 -7.93 -1.71 3.64
N VAL A 156 -7.33 -2.58 2.84
CA VAL A 156 -7.77 -3.96 2.65
C VAL A 156 -6.66 -4.89 3.11
N CYS A 157 -6.96 -5.77 4.06
CA CYS A 157 -6.06 -6.81 4.55
C CYS A 157 -6.60 -8.18 4.15
N LEU A 158 -5.88 -8.87 3.26
CA LEU A 158 -6.26 -10.19 2.71
C LEU A 158 -5.69 -11.36 3.52
N GLY A 159 -5.26 -11.10 4.76
CA GLY A 159 -4.70 -12.10 5.64
C GLY A 159 -4.74 -11.65 7.09
N GLU A 160 -3.97 -12.34 7.93
CA GLU A 160 -3.97 -12.10 9.38
C GLU A 160 -3.52 -10.69 9.77
N THR A 161 -4.16 -10.15 10.80
CA THR A 161 -3.70 -8.92 11.47
C THR A 161 -3.03 -9.22 12.81
N GLY A 162 -2.15 -8.33 13.26
CA GLY A 162 -1.69 -8.31 14.66
C GLY A 162 -2.73 -7.76 15.63
N ILE A 163 -2.33 -7.58 16.88
CA ILE A 163 -3.19 -7.10 17.98
C ILE A 163 -3.35 -5.58 17.97
N ASN A 164 -4.35 -5.11 18.73
CA ASN A 164 -4.65 -3.68 18.93
C ASN A 164 -4.86 -2.93 17.59
N PHE A 165 -5.45 -3.63 16.62
CA PHE A 165 -5.84 -3.05 15.34
C PHE A 165 -6.87 -1.93 15.56
N ALA A 166 -6.82 -0.87 14.74
CA ALA A 166 -7.73 0.28 14.77
C ALA A 166 -7.75 1.10 16.08
N ALA A 167 -6.73 0.97 16.94
CA ALA A 167 -6.63 1.81 18.13
C ALA A 167 -6.58 3.31 17.76
N GLY A 168 -7.52 4.09 18.31
CA GLY A 168 -7.66 5.51 17.98
C GLY A 168 -8.09 5.80 16.53
N MET A 169 -8.53 4.80 15.77
CA MET A 169 -9.08 5.00 14.43
C MET A 169 -10.41 5.74 14.54
N SER A 170 -10.44 6.95 13.98
CA SER A 170 -11.59 7.87 14.07
C SER A 170 -12.27 8.12 12.72
N GLY A 171 -11.71 7.60 11.62
CA GLY A 171 -12.30 7.70 10.29
C GLY A 171 -11.61 6.83 9.25
N GLY A 172 -12.32 6.59 8.14
CA GLY A 172 -11.91 5.66 7.08
C GLY A 172 -12.56 4.28 7.22
N ILE A 173 -12.26 3.38 6.29
CA ILE A 173 -12.80 2.01 6.26
C ILE A 173 -11.65 1.01 6.14
N ALA A 174 -11.68 -0.05 6.94
CA ALA A 174 -10.76 -1.18 6.82
C ALA A 174 -11.54 -2.47 6.52
N TYR A 175 -11.22 -3.11 5.40
CA TYR A 175 -11.76 -4.40 5.01
C TYR A 175 -10.78 -5.50 5.43
N ILE A 176 -11.25 -6.43 6.26
CA ILE A 176 -10.42 -7.51 6.79
C ILE A 176 -11.01 -8.83 6.31
N TYR A 177 -10.21 -9.59 5.58
CA TYR A 177 -10.55 -10.96 5.24
C TYR A 177 -10.30 -11.86 6.46
N ASP A 178 -11.38 -12.28 7.11
CA ASP A 178 -11.34 -13.10 8.33
C ASP A 178 -12.13 -14.42 8.18
N PRO A 179 -11.67 -15.35 7.34
CA PRO A 179 -12.35 -16.63 7.12
C PRO A 179 -12.38 -17.53 8.37
N GLN A 180 -11.54 -17.26 9.39
CA GLN A 180 -11.50 -18.04 10.63
C GLN A 180 -12.20 -17.37 11.82
N GLY A 181 -12.74 -16.16 11.67
CA GLY A 181 -13.36 -15.43 12.78
C GLY A 181 -12.37 -15.02 13.88
N ALA A 182 -11.09 -14.88 13.55
CA ALA A 182 -9.99 -14.60 14.48
C ALA A 182 -9.72 -13.10 14.68
N PHE A 183 -10.31 -12.23 13.86
CA PHE A 183 -10.07 -10.79 13.89
C PHE A 183 -10.71 -10.04 15.08
N PRO A 184 -11.97 -10.31 15.50
CA PRO A 184 -12.62 -9.54 16.57
C PRO A 184 -11.80 -9.37 17.86
N PRO A 185 -11.13 -10.40 18.43
CA PRO A 185 -10.32 -10.22 19.64
C PRO A 185 -9.02 -9.43 19.41
N ARG A 186 -8.60 -9.23 18.16
CA ARG A 186 -7.40 -8.44 17.79
C ARG A 186 -7.73 -6.96 17.52
N CYS A 187 -9.01 -6.63 17.37
CA CYS A 187 -9.49 -5.28 17.08
C CYS A 187 -9.77 -4.49 18.37
N ASN A 188 -9.27 -3.26 18.43
CA ASN A 188 -9.60 -2.31 19.48
C ASN A 188 -10.95 -1.66 19.15
N MET A 189 -11.98 -1.99 19.94
CA MET A 189 -13.36 -1.60 19.71
C MET A 189 -13.74 -0.24 20.35
N GLU A 190 -12.78 0.56 20.82
CA GLU A 190 -13.07 1.83 21.51
C GLU A 190 -13.76 2.86 20.62
N MET A 191 -13.40 2.91 19.33
CA MET A 191 -13.87 3.94 18.39
C MET A 191 -14.44 3.40 17.07
N VAL A 192 -14.37 2.08 16.84
CA VAL A 192 -14.79 1.44 15.59
C VAL A 192 -15.88 0.40 15.81
N GLY A 193 -16.65 0.12 14.75
CA GLY A 193 -17.59 -1.00 14.67
C GLY A 193 -17.09 -2.06 13.70
N LEU A 194 -17.52 -3.31 13.89
CA LEU A 194 -17.29 -4.41 12.95
C LEU A 194 -18.62 -4.80 12.31
N GLU A 195 -18.68 -4.75 11.00
CA GLU A 195 -19.88 -5.07 10.22
C GLU A 195 -19.48 -5.89 8.99
N PRO A 196 -20.31 -6.87 8.58
CA PRO A 196 -20.12 -7.56 7.31
C PRO A 196 -20.35 -6.62 6.13
N VAL A 197 -19.68 -6.89 5.00
CA VAL A 197 -19.89 -6.14 3.75
C VAL A 197 -21.13 -6.70 3.05
N GLU A 198 -22.27 -6.00 3.18
CA GLU A 198 -23.55 -6.45 2.62
C GLU A 198 -24.07 -5.55 1.49
N ALA A 199 -23.70 -4.27 1.48
CA ALA A 199 -24.19 -3.32 0.50
C ALA A 199 -23.60 -3.61 -0.89
N GLU A 200 -24.46 -3.75 -1.92
CA GLU A 200 -24.01 -4.10 -3.28
C GLU A 200 -22.97 -3.13 -3.86
N GLU A 201 -23.12 -1.84 -3.59
CA GLU A 201 -22.16 -0.82 -4.03
C GLU A 201 -20.79 -1.00 -3.36
N GLU A 202 -20.78 -1.36 -2.08
CA GLU A 202 -19.56 -1.61 -1.32
C GLU A 202 -18.88 -2.91 -1.78
N VAL A 203 -19.66 -3.97 -2.02
CA VAL A 203 -19.17 -5.22 -2.62
C VAL A 203 -18.54 -4.97 -3.98
N ALA A 204 -19.18 -4.18 -4.84
CA ALA A 204 -18.64 -3.83 -6.16
C ALA A 204 -17.35 -3.02 -6.05
N GLN A 205 -17.30 -2.05 -5.12
CA GLN A 205 -16.10 -1.27 -4.84
C GLN A 205 -14.94 -2.16 -4.36
N LEU A 206 -15.19 -3.03 -3.38
CA LEU A 206 -14.19 -3.95 -2.85
C LEU A 206 -13.68 -4.88 -3.95
N ARG A 207 -14.57 -5.46 -4.76
CA ARG A 207 -14.18 -6.29 -5.91
C ARG A 207 -13.25 -5.55 -6.86
N GLY A 208 -13.54 -4.30 -7.22
CA GLY A 208 -12.66 -3.50 -8.07
C GLY A 208 -11.29 -3.23 -7.45
N ILE A 209 -11.21 -3.09 -6.12
CA ILE A 209 -9.94 -2.96 -5.39
C ILE A 209 -9.13 -4.26 -5.47
N LEU A 210 -9.76 -5.41 -5.29
CA LEU A 210 -9.12 -6.73 -5.38
C LEU A 210 -8.64 -7.03 -6.80
N GLU A 211 -9.46 -6.74 -7.82
CA GLU A 211 -9.09 -6.87 -9.23
C GLU A 211 -7.87 -5.99 -9.56
N ALA A 212 -7.84 -4.75 -9.07
CA ALA A 212 -6.69 -3.86 -9.24
C ALA A 212 -5.44 -4.40 -8.53
N HIS A 213 -5.58 -4.96 -7.33
CA HIS A 213 -4.47 -5.58 -6.63
C HIS A 213 -3.91 -6.78 -7.41
N HIS A 214 -4.77 -7.71 -7.82
CA HIS A 214 -4.40 -8.87 -8.63
C HIS A 214 -3.70 -8.45 -9.93
N ALA A 215 -4.28 -7.49 -10.67
CA ALA A 215 -3.72 -7.02 -11.94
C ALA A 215 -2.33 -6.36 -11.78
N LYS A 216 -2.08 -5.68 -10.66
CA LYS A 216 -0.83 -4.96 -10.41
C LYS A 216 0.27 -5.82 -9.78
N THR A 217 -0.08 -6.84 -9.01
CA THR A 217 0.89 -7.63 -8.22
C THR A 217 0.96 -9.11 -8.59
N GLY A 218 0.00 -9.61 -9.38
CA GLY A 218 -0.18 -11.04 -9.62
C GLY A 218 -0.57 -11.81 -8.37
N SER A 219 -1.18 -11.16 -7.37
CA SER A 219 -1.63 -11.78 -6.10
C SER A 219 -2.58 -12.94 -6.36
N ALA A 220 -2.21 -14.14 -5.92
CA ALA A 220 -3.09 -15.31 -5.99
C ALA A 220 -4.27 -15.19 -5.01
N VAL A 221 -4.05 -14.56 -3.85
CA VAL A 221 -5.09 -14.34 -2.84
C VAL A 221 -6.21 -13.49 -3.43
N ALA A 222 -5.90 -12.31 -3.98
CA ALA A 222 -6.91 -11.44 -4.57
C ALA A 222 -7.60 -12.04 -5.82
N GLY A 223 -6.90 -12.88 -6.59
CA GLY A 223 -7.47 -13.57 -7.75
C GLY A 223 -8.35 -14.78 -7.41
N GLY A 224 -8.24 -15.31 -6.19
CA GLY A 224 -8.89 -16.56 -5.76
C GLY A 224 -10.36 -16.44 -5.34
N GLY A 225 -10.93 -15.22 -5.37
CA GLY A 225 -12.32 -14.99 -4.94
C GLY A 225 -12.47 -14.88 -3.42
N VAL A 226 -11.68 -13.98 -2.82
CA VAL A 226 -11.80 -13.52 -1.42
C VAL A 226 -13.16 -12.87 -1.18
#